data_AF-A0A536L6W9-F1
#
_entry.id   AF-A0A536L6W9-F1
#
_cell.length_a   1.000
_cell.length_b   1.000
_cell.length_c   1.000
_cell.angle_alpha   90.00
_cell.angle_beta   90.00
_cell.angle_gamma   90.00
#
_symmetry.space_group_name_H-M   'P 1'
#
loop_
_entity.id
_entity.type
_entity.pdbx_description
1 polymer ?
#
loop_
_entity_poly.entity_id
_entity_poly.type
_entity_poly.pdbx_seq_one_letter_code
_entity_poly.pdbx_strand_id
1 'polypeptide(L)'
;MAPASQGLLGRIQRANDVASQRFGPHTAEVEAFIVAVGQLTPWQWRQVQTTRRLVGSVTKDAAAVSDSARSIQAAIRTSDGRISEPMARAGEVLFDTLAKKSEEKQVAAWHAMTAVIMRSHLPALKFAVHYAPFATLIPLSGSDVLDPRTRRFISLLEGLSKEQLSVLARRWHLEAGTSRTLLQAVAKHRHAEREEAVAVAALSFIPHHLVGDEGWAAVRTAVHGGRVLGALDDLSPRETNQLWSPLEATIPLFSLDVDESATPAAETRPATRVSAPKAPAAYGSNHAEVAAFIRGVADLSPIQWLRVLDRRKLVASVTREHAVEPTGVVRSILIALDATRDLDTYARCRIFAAVHHNGLAGASGGEEQDLAQAQRVAVLDRPYWLRLAESAPETNVEAVAPMVNAGTALVDFFGGRSDDEAVATWHAVSALVHRHQLTPIKFAAAYAPFASAIPVTNPRALGAMVSRYVTAVGRLGASQCAALAKPWQISDELSNALSKAVADGGARAGEEAAALAAVVTVPMRLATGGGWAAVKTAAFGGRVIAVRTRLSVAQLEGLWEPIQAAIPLSSLAPPARSRR
;
A
#
# COMPACT_ATOMS: atom_id res chain seq x y z
N MET A 1 51.92 -21.59 24.35
CA MET A 1 51.85 -20.22 23.81
C MET A 1 52.23 -20.24 22.35
N ALA A 2 51.24 -20.24 21.46
CA ALA A 2 51.33 -19.91 20.03
C ALA A 2 49.92 -19.45 19.61
N PRO A 3 49.76 -18.30 18.92
CA PRO A 3 48.44 -17.81 18.55
C PRO A 3 47.89 -18.67 17.42
N ALA A 4 46.72 -19.27 17.63
CA ALA A 4 46.04 -20.06 16.61
C ALA A 4 45.77 -19.17 15.38
N SER A 5 46.28 -19.63 14.24
CA SER A 5 46.13 -19.05 12.92
C SER A 5 44.65 -18.84 12.59
N GLN A 6 44.23 -17.57 12.56
CA GLN A 6 42.92 -17.17 12.04
C GLN A 6 42.86 -17.44 10.53
N GLY A 7 42.38 -18.62 10.17
CA GLY A 7 42.22 -19.08 8.78
C GLY A 7 41.34 -18.15 7.95
N LEU A 8 41.50 -18.23 6.61
CA LEU A 8 40.75 -17.48 5.61
C LEU A 8 39.23 -17.52 5.87
N LEU A 9 38.69 -18.68 6.26
CA LEU A 9 37.28 -18.87 6.63
C LEU A 9 36.87 -18.00 7.83
N GLY A 10 37.69 -17.90 8.88
CA GLY A 10 37.42 -17.02 10.02
C GLY A 10 37.59 -15.52 9.71
N ARG A 11 38.22 -15.17 8.58
CA ARG A 11 38.27 -13.81 8.04
C ARG A 11 37.07 -13.51 7.15
N ILE A 12 36.64 -14.46 6.32
CA ILE A 12 35.43 -14.37 5.49
C ILE A 12 34.18 -14.32 6.36
N GLN A 13 34.10 -15.16 7.40
CA GLN A 13 32.97 -15.16 8.32
C GLN A 13 32.88 -13.86 9.11
N ARG A 14 34.00 -13.35 9.63
CA ARG A 14 34.03 -11.99 10.21
C ARG A 14 33.69 -10.89 9.21
N ALA A 15 34.13 -11.00 7.95
CA ALA A 15 33.78 -10.02 6.93
C ALA A 15 32.27 -10.08 6.59
N ASN A 16 31.67 -11.26 6.57
CA ASN A 16 30.22 -11.44 6.41
C ASN A 16 29.45 -10.96 7.65
N ASP A 17 29.93 -11.23 8.86
CA ASP A 17 29.31 -10.74 10.09
C ASP A 17 29.35 -9.20 10.15
N VAL A 18 30.49 -8.61 9.77
CA VAL A 18 30.67 -7.15 9.65
C VAL A 18 29.81 -6.56 8.52
N ALA A 19 29.63 -7.26 7.40
CA ALA A 19 28.73 -6.83 6.33
C ALA A 19 27.25 -6.95 6.74
N SER A 20 26.88 -8.01 7.46
CA SER A 20 25.50 -8.25 7.94
C SER A 20 25.05 -7.26 9.02
N GLN A 21 26.00 -6.65 9.74
CA GLN A 21 25.75 -5.63 10.76
C GLN A 21 26.36 -4.27 10.38
N ARG A 22 26.51 -4.00 9.08
CA ARG A 22 27.16 -2.78 8.54
C ARG A 22 26.62 -1.49 9.16
N PHE A 23 25.32 -1.44 9.45
CA PHE A 23 24.63 -0.30 10.09
C PHE A 23 24.05 -0.65 11.48
N GLY A 24 24.54 -1.71 12.12
CA GLY A 24 24.09 -2.17 13.43
C GLY A 24 22.98 -3.24 13.36
N PRO A 25 22.19 -3.44 14.44
CA PRO A 25 21.20 -4.52 14.51
C PRO A 25 20.06 -4.40 13.49
N HIS A 26 19.84 -3.19 12.94
CA HIS A 26 18.79 -2.89 11.97
C HIS A 26 19.32 -2.72 10.54
N THR A 27 20.46 -3.33 10.21
CA THR A 27 21.16 -3.12 8.91
C THR A 27 20.27 -3.32 7.69
N ALA A 28 19.49 -4.40 7.64
CA ALA A 28 18.58 -4.66 6.51
C ALA A 28 17.50 -3.59 6.34
N GLU A 29 16.93 -3.09 7.46
CA GLU A 29 15.91 -2.05 7.45
C GLU A 29 16.50 -0.69 7.01
N VAL A 30 17.73 -0.38 7.43
CA VAL A 30 18.46 0.83 7.04
C VAL A 30 18.80 0.79 5.55
N GLU A 31 19.25 -0.34 5.02
CA GLU A 31 19.53 -0.52 3.58
C GLU A 31 18.27 -0.34 2.74
N ALA A 32 17.18 -1.01 3.12
CA ALA A 32 15.89 -0.88 2.45
C ALA A 32 15.40 0.58 2.46
N PHE A 33 15.55 1.28 3.59
CA PHE A 33 15.19 2.69 3.70
C PHE A 33 16.02 3.58 2.77
N ILE A 34 17.35 3.43 2.74
CA ILE A 34 18.25 4.24 1.90
C ILE A 34 17.94 4.03 0.41
N VAL A 35 17.70 2.79 -0.01
CA VAL A 35 17.34 2.48 -1.40
C VAL A 35 15.98 3.11 -1.76
N ALA A 36 14.97 2.89 -0.92
CA ALA A 36 13.62 3.38 -1.18
C ALA A 36 13.55 4.92 -1.19
N VAL A 37 14.26 5.59 -0.27
CA VAL A 37 14.26 7.06 -0.19
C VAL A 37 14.94 7.71 -1.42
N GLY A 38 15.94 7.04 -1.99
CA GLY A 38 16.59 7.45 -3.24
C GLY A 38 15.64 7.43 -4.45
N GLN A 39 14.70 6.48 -4.46
CA GLN A 39 13.75 6.25 -5.55
C GLN A 39 12.46 7.10 -5.45
N LEU A 40 12.27 7.84 -4.36
CA LEU A 40 11.07 8.68 -4.19
C LEU A 40 10.94 9.73 -5.29
N THR A 41 9.77 9.74 -5.93
CA THR A 41 9.37 10.70 -6.96
C THR A 41 9.19 12.12 -6.38
N PRO A 42 9.20 13.18 -7.22
CA PRO A 42 8.95 14.53 -6.75
C PRO A 42 7.58 14.74 -6.07
N TRP A 43 6.58 13.95 -6.43
CA TRP A 43 5.26 13.98 -5.77
C TRP A 43 5.29 13.30 -4.40
N GLN A 44 5.92 12.13 -4.29
CA GLN A 44 6.11 11.44 -3.01
C GLN A 44 6.91 12.29 -2.02
N TRP A 45 7.96 12.99 -2.48
CA TRP A 45 8.68 13.94 -1.63
C TRP A 45 7.82 15.09 -1.11
N ARG A 46 6.86 15.57 -1.90
CA ARG A 46 5.89 16.58 -1.42
C ARG A 46 4.99 16.00 -0.34
N GLN A 47 4.54 14.75 -0.49
CA GLN A 47 3.76 14.06 0.54
C GLN A 47 4.56 13.94 1.85
N VAL A 48 5.82 13.48 1.79
CA VAL A 48 6.71 13.41 2.96
C VAL A 48 6.83 14.78 3.66
N GLN A 49 7.06 15.85 2.89
CA GLN A 49 7.18 17.19 3.47
C GLN A 49 5.88 17.71 4.08
N THR A 50 4.73 17.45 3.44
CA THR A 50 3.41 17.79 3.99
C THR A 50 3.17 17.05 5.31
N THR A 51 3.37 15.73 5.34
CA THR A 51 3.21 14.93 6.55
C THR A 51 4.18 15.37 7.64
N ARG A 52 5.43 15.69 7.30
CA ARG A 52 6.41 16.24 8.27
C ARG A 52 5.94 17.55 8.90
N ARG A 53 5.35 18.47 8.12
CA ARG A 53 4.79 19.72 8.65
C ARG A 53 3.59 19.48 9.56
N LEU A 54 2.74 18.52 9.20
CA LEU A 54 1.61 18.10 10.03
C LEU A 54 2.07 17.49 11.35
N VAL A 55 3.01 16.55 11.32
CA VAL A 55 3.65 16.02 12.55
C VAL A 55 4.23 17.15 13.39
N GLY A 56 4.94 18.09 12.74
CA GLY A 56 5.48 19.29 13.38
C GLY A 56 4.42 20.18 14.05
N SER A 57 3.16 20.17 13.59
CA SER A 57 2.08 20.95 14.18
C SER A 57 1.62 20.45 15.55
N VAL A 58 1.90 19.19 15.89
CA VAL A 58 1.57 18.58 17.19
C VAL A 58 2.80 18.31 18.05
N THR A 59 4.00 18.25 17.46
CA THR A 59 5.24 17.98 18.22
C THR A 59 5.99 19.26 18.55
N LYS A 60 6.33 19.47 19.83
CA LYS A 60 7.23 20.58 20.24
C LYS A 60 8.69 20.34 19.85
N ASP A 61 9.07 19.09 19.56
CA ASP A 61 10.44 18.70 19.22
C ASP A 61 10.91 19.14 17.82
N ALA A 62 10.00 19.60 16.94
CA ALA A 62 10.39 20.11 15.62
C ALA A 62 11.19 21.42 15.65
N ALA A 63 11.24 22.09 16.81
CA ALA A 63 12.07 23.28 17.06
C ALA A 63 13.48 22.95 17.57
N ALA A 64 13.80 21.68 17.87
CA ALA A 64 15.08 21.29 18.42
C ALA A 64 16.10 21.02 17.30
N VAL A 65 16.95 22.03 17.09
CA VAL A 65 18.16 22.06 16.25
C VAL A 65 17.89 22.02 14.74
N SER A 66 18.02 23.20 14.12
CA SER A 66 18.15 23.35 12.67
C SER A 66 19.51 22.79 12.22
N ASP A 67 19.67 21.46 12.30
CA ASP A 67 20.83 20.79 11.74
C ASP A 67 20.77 20.96 10.21
N SER A 68 21.68 21.77 9.69
CA SER A 68 21.90 21.87 8.24
C SER A 68 22.49 20.56 7.72
N ALA A 69 22.17 20.19 6.47
CA ALA A 69 22.76 19.02 5.83
C ALA A 69 24.29 19.10 5.85
N ARG A 70 24.84 20.31 5.68
CA ARG A 70 26.28 20.56 5.78
C ARG A 70 26.85 20.29 7.17
N SER A 71 26.15 20.68 8.24
CA SER A 71 26.59 20.40 9.61
C SER A 71 26.56 18.91 9.93
N ILE A 72 25.55 18.19 9.43
CA ILE A 72 25.45 16.73 9.60
C ILE A 72 26.58 16.03 8.84
N GLN A 73 26.80 16.37 7.57
CA GLN A 73 27.89 15.82 6.77
C GLN A 73 29.27 16.11 7.38
N ALA A 74 29.47 17.30 7.95
CA ALA A 74 30.69 17.63 8.67
C ALA A 74 30.87 16.73 9.90
N ALA A 75 29.83 16.54 10.71
CA ALA A 75 29.87 15.67 11.89
C ALA A 75 30.10 14.18 11.54
N ILE A 76 29.59 13.71 10.41
CA ILE A 76 29.87 12.36 9.88
C ILE A 76 31.36 12.23 9.55
N ARG A 77 31.95 13.24 8.89
CA ARG A 77 33.35 13.22 8.43
C ARG A 77 34.37 13.42 9.54
N THR A 78 34.05 14.18 10.59
CA THR A 78 35.05 14.51 11.63
C THR A 78 35.30 13.40 12.64
N SER A 79 34.55 12.28 12.61
CA SER A 79 34.70 11.15 13.54
C SER A 79 34.76 11.60 15.02
N ASP A 80 34.13 12.73 15.37
CA ASP A 80 34.27 13.44 16.66
C ASP A 80 33.64 12.70 17.88
N GLY A 81 33.43 11.38 17.80
CA GLY A 81 32.83 10.57 18.86
C GLY A 81 31.35 10.88 19.16
N ARG A 82 30.76 11.88 18.51
CA ARG A 82 29.35 12.28 18.66
C ARG A 82 28.38 11.41 17.87
N ILE A 83 28.86 10.75 16.81
CA ILE A 83 28.08 9.89 15.93
C ILE A 83 28.68 8.49 15.99
N SER A 84 27.83 7.48 16.22
CA SER A 84 28.28 6.08 16.24
C SER A 84 28.76 5.67 14.84
N GLU A 85 29.74 4.78 14.77
CA GLU A 85 30.29 4.30 13.50
C GLU A 85 29.22 3.74 12.52
N PRO A 86 28.22 2.96 12.97
CA PRO A 86 27.12 2.53 12.10
C PRO A 86 26.30 3.71 11.51
N MET A 87 26.08 4.75 12.32
CA MET A 87 25.33 5.94 11.91
C MET A 87 26.12 6.82 10.95
N ALA A 88 27.45 6.93 11.14
CA ALA A 88 28.33 7.63 10.21
C ALA A 88 28.34 6.95 8.84
N ARG A 89 28.54 5.61 8.79
CA ARG A 89 28.53 4.83 7.54
C ARG A 89 27.20 4.92 6.81
N ALA A 90 26.08 4.79 7.53
CA ALA A 90 24.75 4.93 6.93
C ALA A 90 24.53 6.34 6.39
N GLY A 91 25.02 7.35 7.11
CA GLY A 91 25.02 8.75 6.71
C GLY A 91 25.72 9.01 5.39
N GLU A 92 26.94 8.52 5.23
CA GLU A 92 27.69 8.68 3.98
C GLU A 92 26.90 8.15 2.78
N VAL A 93 26.39 6.92 2.87
CA VAL A 93 25.61 6.30 1.79
C VAL A 93 24.31 7.07 1.51
N LEU A 94 23.62 7.52 2.56
CA LEU A 94 22.38 8.28 2.44
C LEU A 94 22.61 9.62 1.73
N PHE A 95 23.63 10.38 2.14
CA PHE A 95 23.90 11.70 1.57
C PHE A 95 24.41 11.60 0.12
N ASP A 96 25.17 10.57 -0.21
CA ASP A 96 25.57 10.29 -1.59
C ASP A 96 24.36 9.96 -2.47
N THR A 97 23.44 9.11 -1.96
CA THR A 97 22.20 8.74 -2.64
C THR A 97 21.31 9.98 -2.89
N LEU A 98 21.28 10.91 -1.95
CA LEU A 98 20.44 12.11 -1.99
C LEU A 98 21.18 13.39 -2.44
N ALA A 99 22.38 13.27 -3.03
CA ALA A 99 23.22 14.42 -3.38
C ALA A 99 22.52 15.45 -4.30
N LYS A 100 21.61 15.00 -5.17
CA LYS A 100 20.82 15.86 -6.08
C LYS A 100 19.50 16.37 -5.48
N LYS A 101 19.19 16.06 -4.22
CA LYS A 101 17.96 16.47 -3.54
C LYS A 101 18.22 17.72 -2.70
N SER A 102 17.14 18.42 -2.32
CA SER A 102 17.25 19.62 -1.46
C SER A 102 17.67 19.26 -0.04
N GLU A 103 18.30 20.21 0.65
CA GLU A 103 18.74 20.08 2.04
C GLU A 103 17.62 19.61 2.98
N GLU A 104 16.42 20.19 2.87
CA GLU A 104 15.26 19.79 3.69
C GLU A 104 14.91 18.29 3.55
N LYS A 105 15.10 17.72 2.35
CA LYS A 105 14.84 16.29 2.06
C LYS A 105 15.94 15.40 2.62
N GLN A 106 17.19 15.84 2.48
CA GLN A 106 18.33 15.14 3.06
C GLN A 106 18.23 15.08 4.59
N VAL A 107 17.91 16.20 5.24
CA VAL A 107 17.72 16.29 6.69
C VAL A 107 16.52 15.43 7.15
N ALA A 108 15.40 15.46 6.42
CA ALA A 108 14.25 14.60 6.73
C ALA A 108 14.62 13.11 6.69
N ALA A 109 15.32 12.68 5.63
CA ALA A 109 15.75 11.30 5.47
C ALA A 109 16.80 10.90 6.53
N TRP A 110 17.70 11.82 6.88
CA TRP A 110 18.69 11.61 7.94
C TRP A 110 18.04 11.33 9.29
N HIS A 111 17.05 12.13 9.69
CA HIS A 111 16.35 11.91 10.96
C HIS A 111 15.58 10.58 10.97
N ALA A 112 14.90 10.24 9.88
CA ALA A 112 14.19 8.96 9.76
C ALA A 112 15.14 7.76 9.82
N MET A 113 16.26 7.81 9.07
CA MET A 113 17.29 6.76 9.09
C MET A 113 17.93 6.64 10.48
N THR A 114 18.25 7.76 11.13
CA THR A 114 18.78 7.77 12.49
C THR A 114 17.79 7.13 13.48
N ALA A 115 16.49 7.40 13.31
CA ALA A 115 15.45 6.77 14.12
C ALA A 115 15.40 5.25 13.91
N VAL A 116 15.56 4.76 12.68
CA VAL A 116 15.66 3.31 12.38
C VAL A 116 16.89 2.69 13.04
N ILE A 117 18.07 3.30 12.89
CA ILE A 117 19.31 2.80 13.51
C ILE A 117 19.16 2.73 15.03
N MET A 118 18.54 3.74 15.63
CA MET A 118 18.38 3.88 17.08
C MET A 118 17.06 3.27 17.60
N ARG A 119 16.32 2.52 16.78
CA ARG A 119 14.96 2.06 17.09
C ARG A 119 14.87 1.35 18.45
N SER A 120 15.84 0.49 18.78
CA SER A 120 15.90 -0.24 20.06
C SER A 120 16.25 0.63 21.27
N HIS A 121 16.62 1.90 21.06
CA HIS A 121 17.09 2.84 22.08
C HIS A 121 16.21 4.10 22.16
N LEU A 122 15.17 4.20 21.34
CA LEU A 122 14.26 5.33 21.31
C LEU A 122 12.89 4.93 21.85
N PRO A 123 12.23 5.81 22.64
CA PRO A 123 10.80 5.65 22.90
C PRO A 123 10.00 5.65 21.60
N ALA A 124 8.92 4.85 21.53
CA ALA A 124 8.08 4.70 20.34
C ALA A 124 7.61 6.03 19.75
N LEU A 125 7.21 6.99 20.59
CA LEU A 125 6.83 8.34 20.15
C LEU A 125 7.99 9.08 19.48
N LYS A 126 9.19 9.06 20.08
CA LYS A 126 10.35 9.76 19.55
C LYS A 126 10.78 9.17 18.21
N PHE A 127 10.72 7.84 18.09
CA PHE A 127 10.91 7.15 16.83
C PHE A 127 9.87 7.59 15.78
N ALA A 128 8.58 7.53 16.13
CA ALA A 128 7.49 7.82 15.22
C ALA A 128 7.47 9.28 14.73
N VAL A 129 7.88 10.25 15.56
CA VAL A 129 8.01 11.67 15.14
C VAL A 129 8.93 11.81 13.92
N HIS A 130 10.01 11.03 13.87
CA HIS A 130 10.96 11.09 12.77
C HIS A 130 10.56 10.21 11.58
N TYR A 131 9.91 9.06 11.83
CA TYR A 131 9.61 8.08 10.79
C TYR A 131 8.23 8.22 10.13
N ALA A 132 7.20 8.73 10.85
CA ALA A 132 5.84 8.88 10.33
C ALA A 132 5.71 9.60 8.97
N PRO A 133 6.55 10.60 8.62
CA PRO A 133 6.53 11.21 7.30
C PRO A 133 6.81 10.25 6.14
N PHE A 134 7.51 9.14 6.39
CA PHE A 134 7.91 8.15 5.38
C PHE A 134 7.05 6.88 5.40
N ALA A 135 6.38 6.59 6.52
CA ALA A 135 5.74 5.30 6.78
C ALA A 135 4.73 4.83 5.70
N THR A 136 4.02 5.74 5.06
CA THR A 136 3.04 5.40 3.99
C THR A 136 3.69 5.04 2.65
N LEU A 137 4.97 5.39 2.46
CA LEU A 137 5.73 5.20 1.23
C LEU A 137 6.84 4.16 1.39
N ILE A 138 7.38 4.07 2.60
CA ILE A 138 8.44 3.15 3.00
C ILE A 138 7.96 2.53 4.34
N PRO A 139 7.21 1.41 4.28
CA PRO A 139 6.76 0.72 5.48
C PRO A 139 7.95 0.14 6.28
N LEU A 140 7.81 0.08 7.60
CA LEU A 140 8.81 -0.57 8.45
C LEU A 140 8.81 -2.08 8.26
N SER A 141 9.98 -2.68 8.41
CA SER A 141 10.10 -4.14 8.46
C SER A 141 9.31 -4.66 9.67
N GLY A 142 8.42 -5.63 9.44
CA GLY A 142 7.54 -6.19 10.47
C GLY A 142 6.18 -5.48 10.65
N SER A 143 5.92 -4.34 9.98
CA SER A 143 4.62 -3.65 10.08
C SER A 143 3.43 -4.48 9.53
N ASP A 144 3.71 -5.46 8.65
CA ASP A 144 2.72 -6.42 8.13
C ASP A 144 2.41 -7.58 9.10
N VAL A 145 3.19 -7.76 10.16
CA VAL A 145 3.08 -8.88 11.13
C VAL A 145 2.30 -8.48 12.38
N LEU A 146 1.65 -7.31 12.37
CA LEU A 146 0.84 -6.85 13.50
C LEU A 146 -0.34 -7.79 13.76
N ASP A 147 -0.57 -8.07 15.05
CA ASP A 147 -1.70 -8.88 15.48
C ASP A 147 -3.04 -8.24 15.06
N PRO A 148 -4.11 -9.03 14.87
CA PRO A 148 -5.39 -8.53 14.40
C PRO A 148 -6.00 -7.42 15.26
N ARG A 149 -5.82 -7.47 16.59
CA ARG A 149 -6.35 -6.45 17.51
C ARG A 149 -5.65 -5.11 17.30
N THR A 150 -4.32 -5.10 17.18
CA THR A 150 -3.55 -3.89 16.89
C THR A 150 -3.90 -3.28 15.54
N ARG A 151 -4.05 -4.10 14.48
CA ARG A 151 -4.49 -3.60 13.17
C ARG A 151 -5.88 -2.98 13.22
N ARG A 152 -6.81 -3.61 13.94
CA ARG A 152 -8.17 -3.08 14.11
C ARG A 152 -8.18 -1.79 14.91
N PHE A 153 -7.36 -1.69 15.95
CA PHE A 153 -7.20 -0.47 16.72
C PHE A 153 -6.70 0.69 15.85
N ILE A 154 -5.67 0.46 15.01
CA ILE A 154 -5.18 1.46 14.05
C ILE A 154 -6.28 1.86 13.07
N SER A 155 -7.02 0.90 12.50
CA SER A 155 -8.12 1.18 11.58
C SER A 155 -9.25 1.99 12.21
N LEU A 156 -9.59 1.72 13.47
CA LEU A 156 -10.61 2.49 14.21
C LEU A 156 -10.11 3.90 14.53
N LEU A 157 -8.82 4.03 14.91
CA LEU A 157 -8.18 5.31 15.15
C LEU A 157 -8.22 6.23 13.92
N GLU A 158 -7.92 5.68 12.73
CA GLU A 158 -8.00 6.38 11.43
C GLU A 158 -9.43 6.70 11.00
N GLY A 159 -10.44 6.14 11.67
CA GLY A 159 -11.87 6.41 11.44
C GLY A 159 -12.47 7.46 12.37
N LEU A 160 -11.73 7.95 13.38
CA LEU A 160 -12.28 8.86 14.40
C LEU A 160 -12.52 10.27 13.85
N SER A 161 -13.63 10.88 14.26
CA SER A 161 -13.92 12.29 13.97
C SER A 161 -13.09 13.24 14.83
N LYS A 162 -13.05 14.52 14.46
CA LYS A 162 -12.38 15.57 15.25
C LYS A 162 -12.90 15.63 16.70
N GLU A 163 -14.20 15.47 16.90
CA GLU A 163 -14.85 15.47 18.22
C GLU A 163 -14.47 14.23 19.04
N GLN A 164 -14.30 13.08 18.40
CA GLN A 164 -13.82 11.87 19.09
C GLN A 164 -12.34 12.00 19.44
N LEU A 165 -11.53 12.58 18.55
CA LEU A 165 -10.12 12.86 18.83
C LEU A 165 -9.95 13.87 19.97
N SER A 166 -10.84 14.85 20.13
CA SER A 166 -10.78 15.78 21.26
C SER A 166 -11.14 15.11 22.58
N VAL A 167 -11.96 14.05 22.56
CA VAL A 167 -12.17 13.18 23.73
C VAL A 167 -10.86 12.47 24.11
N LEU A 168 -10.08 11.98 23.15
CA LEU A 168 -8.75 11.39 23.42
C LEU A 168 -7.76 12.42 23.99
N ALA A 169 -7.91 13.70 23.65
CA ALA A 169 -7.06 14.76 24.16
C ALA A 169 -7.37 15.14 25.62
N ARG A 170 -8.49 14.65 26.20
CA ARG A 170 -8.86 14.96 27.58
C ARG A 170 -7.81 14.42 28.55
N ARG A 171 -7.59 15.17 29.63
CA ARG A 171 -6.69 14.76 30.69
C ARG A 171 -7.25 13.53 31.40
N TRP A 172 -6.45 12.47 31.43
CA TRP A 172 -6.76 11.25 32.17
C TRP A 172 -5.69 10.99 33.24
N HIS A 173 -6.08 10.25 34.27
CA HIS A 173 -5.25 9.87 35.39
C HIS A 173 -5.32 8.36 35.60
N LEU A 174 -4.17 7.72 35.72
CA LEU A 174 -4.06 6.31 36.09
C LEU A 174 -3.59 6.20 37.54
N GLU A 175 -4.08 5.19 38.24
CA GLU A 175 -3.55 4.84 39.55
C GLU A 175 -2.06 4.45 39.43
N ALA A 176 -1.26 4.89 40.40
CA ALA A 176 0.19 4.66 40.39
C ALA A 176 0.55 3.17 40.38
N GLY A 177 -0.28 2.32 41.00
CA GLY A 177 -0.13 0.86 40.97
C GLY A 177 -0.27 0.29 39.56
N THR A 178 -1.38 0.57 38.89
CA THR A 178 -1.69 0.08 37.53
C THR A 178 -0.70 0.59 36.49
N SER A 179 -0.25 1.85 36.63
CA SER A 179 0.82 2.41 35.79
C SER A 179 2.15 1.65 35.96
N ARG A 180 2.50 1.29 37.21
CA ARG A 180 3.70 0.49 37.49
C ARG A 180 3.58 -0.92 36.92
N THR A 181 2.41 -1.57 37.03
CA THR A 181 2.19 -2.89 36.41
C THR A 181 2.37 -2.83 34.89
N LEU A 182 1.80 -1.81 34.23
CA LEU A 182 1.99 -1.63 32.79
C LEU A 182 3.46 -1.46 32.41
N LEU A 183 4.21 -0.63 33.14
CA LEU A 183 5.64 -0.45 32.86
C LEU A 183 6.46 -1.72 33.10
N GLN A 184 6.12 -2.52 34.11
CA GLN A 184 6.75 -3.82 34.36
C GLN A 184 6.43 -4.83 33.26
N ALA A 185 5.19 -4.88 32.78
CA ALA A 185 4.79 -5.72 31.66
C ALA A 185 5.51 -5.31 30.37
N VAL A 186 5.53 -4.01 30.04
CA VAL A 186 6.21 -3.48 28.85
C VAL A 186 7.72 -3.75 28.89
N ALA A 187 8.35 -3.71 30.06
CA ALA A 187 9.78 -4.03 30.20
C ALA A 187 10.12 -5.50 29.82
N LYS A 188 9.15 -6.41 29.84
CA LYS A 188 9.34 -7.80 29.36
C LYS A 188 9.32 -7.91 27.84
N HIS A 189 8.68 -6.96 27.16
CA HIS A 189 8.54 -6.92 25.71
C HIS A 189 9.67 -6.09 25.11
N ARG A 190 10.70 -6.77 24.61
CA ARG A 190 11.96 -6.14 24.14
C ARG A 190 11.78 -5.24 22.91
N HIS A 191 10.69 -5.44 22.16
CA HIS A 191 10.34 -4.66 20.98
C HIS A 191 8.92 -4.11 21.15
N ALA A 192 8.81 -2.78 21.24
CA ALA A 192 7.54 -2.10 21.44
C ALA A 192 6.74 -1.98 20.12
N GLU A 193 6.70 -3.05 19.31
CA GLU A 193 6.24 -3.02 17.92
C GLU A 193 4.80 -2.53 17.78
N ARG A 194 3.91 -2.96 18.68
CA ARG A 194 2.51 -2.49 18.73
C ARG A 194 2.42 -1.01 19.09
N GLU A 195 3.21 -0.57 20.07
CA GLU A 195 3.27 0.84 20.50
C GLU A 195 3.83 1.74 19.38
N GLU A 196 4.89 1.30 18.71
CA GLU A 196 5.53 1.97 17.59
C GLU A 196 4.58 2.10 16.39
N ALA A 197 3.91 1.01 16.00
CA ALA A 197 2.97 1.01 14.88
C ALA A 197 1.81 1.99 15.13
N VAL A 198 1.26 1.96 16.35
CA VAL A 198 0.23 2.92 16.76
C VAL A 198 0.74 4.35 16.80
N ALA A 199 1.97 4.59 17.28
CA ALA A 199 2.57 5.92 17.30
C ALA A 199 2.77 6.49 15.90
N VAL A 200 3.22 5.66 14.95
CA VAL A 200 3.35 6.03 13.54
C VAL A 200 1.98 6.36 12.95
N ALA A 201 0.98 5.49 13.12
CA ALA A 201 -0.37 5.72 12.61
C ALA A 201 -1.02 6.99 13.21
N ALA A 202 -0.92 7.17 14.53
CA ALA A 202 -1.45 8.32 15.24
C ALA A 202 -0.84 9.64 14.75
N LEU A 203 0.48 9.69 14.55
CA LEU A 203 1.17 10.88 14.04
C LEU A 203 0.94 11.11 12.54
N SER A 204 0.63 10.07 11.77
CA SER A 204 0.21 10.20 10.38
C SER A 204 -1.24 10.69 10.25
N PHE A 205 -2.12 10.40 11.21
CA PHE A 205 -3.55 10.69 11.10
C PHE A 205 -4.02 11.91 11.91
N ILE A 206 -3.82 11.91 13.23
CA ILE A 206 -4.40 12.90 14.16
C ILE A 206 -4.08 14.36 13.80
N PRO A 207 -2.87 14.71 13.32
CA PRO A 207 -2.54 16.09 12.95
C PRO A 207 -3.37 16.69 11.81
N HIS A 208 -4.11 15.86 11.05
CA HIS A 208 -5.07 16.34 10.06
C HIS A 208 -6.33 16.93 10.71
N HIS A 209 -6.59 16.64 11.98
CA HIS A 209 -7.81 17.03 12.70
C HIS A 209 -7.55 17.93 13.90
N LEU A 210 -6.48 17.65 14.65
CA LEU A 210 -6.09 18.39 15.86
C LEU A 210 -4.63 18.80 15.80
N VAL A 211 -4.34 20.05 16.17
CA VAL A 211 -2.99 20.63 16.19
C VAL A 211 -2.60 21.05 17.60
N GLY A 212 -1.32 21.36 17.82
CA GLY A 212 -0.81 21.85 19.10
C GLY A 212 -0.92 20.83 20.24
N ASP A 213 -1.08 21.34 21.46
CA ASP A 213 -1.10 20.53 22.68
C ASP A 213 -2.27 19.55 22.75
N GLU A 214 -3.40 19.90 22.13
CA GLU A 214 -4.58 19.03 22.04
C GLU A 214 -4.32 17.82 21.14
N GLY A 215 -3.78 18.05 19.93
CA GLY A 215 -3.38 16.98 19.03
C GLY A 215 -2.29 16.09 19.65
N TRP A 216 -1.32 16.69 20.34
CA TRP A 216 -0.28 15.94 21.06
C TRP A 216 -0.85 15.08 22.21
N ALA A 217 -1.83 15.59 22.95
CA ALA A 217 -2.50 14.82 23.98
C ALA A 217 -3.25 13.62 23.38
N ALA A 218 -3.99 13.82 22.28
CA ALA A 218 -4.66 12.72 21.59
C ALA A 218 -3.69 11.65 21.06
N VAL A 219 -2.55 12.07 20.48
CA VAL A 219 -1.48 11.15 20.06
C VAL A 219 -0.97 10.32 21.24
N ARG A 220 -0.66 10.95 22.39
CA ARG A 220 -0.18 10.22 23.58
C ARG A 220 -1.20 9.23 24.11
N THR A 221 -2.50 9.58 24.08
CA THR A 221 -3.57 8.67 24.48
C THR A 221 -3.69 7.47 23.53
N ALA A 222 -3.58 7.70 22.21
CA ALA A 222 -3.58 6.62 21.23
C ALA A 222 -2.38 5.67 21.44
N VAL A 223 -1.17 6.21 21.61
CA VAL A 223 0.05 5.43 21.87
C VAL A 223 -0.02 4.65 23.18
N HIS A 224 -0.64 5.23 24.21
CA HIS A 224 -0.94 4.50 25.44
C HIS A 224 -1.80 3.26 25.16
N GLY A 225 -2.78 3.34 24.26
CA GLY A 225 -3.53 2.18 23.78
C GLY A 225 -2.65 1.10 23.15
N GLY A 226 -1.75 1.48 22.24
CA GLY A 226 -0.78 0.56 21.65
C GLY A 226 0.10 -0.13 22.70
N ARG A 227 0.49 0.60 23.75
CA ARG A 227 1.25 0.05 24.88
C ARG A 227 0.43 -0.96 25.70
N VAL A 228 -0.85 -0.67 25.97
CA VAL A 228 -1.75 -1.61 26.66
C VAL A 228 -1.96 -2.87 25.82
N LEU A 229 -2.14 -2.74 24.51
CA LEU A 229 -2.23 -3.88 23.60
C LEU A 229 -0.97 -4.74 23.64
N GLY A 230 0.22 -4.13 23.72
CA GLY A 230 1.51 -4.81 23.95
C GLY A 230 1.56 -5.66 25.20
N ALA A 231 0.85 -5.27 26.25
CA ALA A 231 0.94 -5.88 27.57
C ALA A 231 -0.26 -6.77 27.94
N LEU A 232 -1.22 -6.99 27.03
CA LEU A 232 -2.48 -7.70 27.36
C LEU A 232 -2.27 -9.06 28.02
N ASP A 233 -1.27 -9.82 27.57
CA ASP A 233 -0.99 -11.17 28.07
C ASP A 233 -0.43 -11.17 29.50
N ASP A 234 0.09 -10.03 29.96
CA ASP A 234 0.69 -9.82 31.28
C ASP A 234 -0.22 -9.06 32.25
N LEU A 235 -1.40 -8.60 31.81
CA LEU A 235 -2.31 -7.76 32.57
C LEU A 235 -3.57 -8.53 32.97
N SER A 236 -4.05 -8.33 34.21
CA SER A 236 -5.35 -8.84 34.60
C SER A 236 -6.49 -8.08 33.89
N PRO A 237 -7.69 -8.69 33.70
CA PRO A 237 -8.82 -8.01 33.07
C PRO A 237 -9.21 -6.69 33.74
N ARG A 238 -9.05 -6.60 35.07
CA ARG A 238 -9.32 -5.38 35.83
C ARG A 238 -8.30 -4.29 35.51
N GLU A 239 -7.02 -4.64 35.43
CA GLU A 239 -5.95 -3.70 35.06
C GLU A 239 -6.12 -3.25 33.60
N THR A 240 -6.45 -4.16 32.69
CA THR A 240 -6.72 -3.83 31.28
C THR A 240 -7.87 -2.83 31.15
N ASN A 241 -9.01 -3.05 31.82
CA ASN A 241 -10.14 -2.12 31.77
C ASN A 241 -9.78 -0.74 32.32
N GLN A 242 -8.99 -0.69 33.41
CA GLN A 242 -8.56 0.56 34.00
C GLN A 242 -7.57 1.31 33.10
N LEU A 243 -6.62 0.61 32.51
CA LEU A 243 -5.63 1.17 31.58
C LEU A 243 -6.24 1.60 30.26
N TRP A 244 -7.30 0.93 29.80
CA TRP A 244 -8.02 1.25 28.57
C TRP A 244 -9.07 2.37 28.75
N SER A 245 -9.41 2.73 29.98
CA SER A 245 -10.42 3.75 30.29
C SER A 245 -10.27 5.09 29.54
N PRO A 246 -9.07 5.61 29.20
CA PRO A 246 -8.95 6.83 28.42
C PRO A 246 -9.42 6.71 26.97
N LEU A 247 -9.43 5.49 26.42
CA LEU A 247 -9.81 5.18 25.05
C LEU A 247 -11.26 4.73 24.94
N GLU A 248 -11.81 4.15 26.01
CA GLU A 248 -13.10 3.44 26.04
C GLU A 248 -14.26 4.26 25.44
N ALA A 249 -14.30 5.57 25.69
CA ALA A 249 -15.36 6.45 25.17
C ALA A 249 -15.33 6.64 23.65
N THR A 250 -14.23 6.29 22.99
CA THR A 250 -14.01 6.51 21.55
C THR A 250 -13.73 5.21 20.80
N ILE A 251 -12.94 4.32 21.40
CA ILE A 251 -12.61 2.99 20.89
C ILE A 251 -12.83 2.03 22.06
N PRO A 252 -14.05 1.47 22.20
CA PRO A 252 -14.34 0.52 23.27
C PRO A 252 -13.48 -0.74 23.13
N LEU A 253 -13.00 -1.32 24.23
CA LEU A 253 -12.11 -2.48 24.18
C LEU A 253 -12.75 -3.68 23.43
N PHE A 254 -14.05 -3.91 23.64
CA PHE A 254 -14.81 -4.97 22.97
C PHE A 254 -14.84 -4.82 21.44
N SER A 255 -14.69 -3.59 20.93
CA SER A 255 -14.70 -3.34 19.49
C SER A 255 -13.46 -3.89 18.77
N LEU A 256 -12.45 -4.31 19.53
CA LEU A 256 -11.23 -4.92 19.02
C LEU A 256 -11.36 -6.44 18.84
N ASP A 257 -12.34 -7.07 19.48
CA ASP A 257 -12.57 -8.52 19.41
C ASP A 257 -13.35 -8.92 18.16
N VAL A 258 -12.95 -10.03 17.55
CA VAL A 258 -13.63 -10.61 16.39
C VAL A 258 -14.74 -11.53 16.90
N ASP A 259 -15.99 -11.12 16.75
CA ASP A 259 -17.09 -12.08 16.76
C ASP A 259 -17.00 -12.89 15.46
N GLU A 260 -16.46 -14.11 15.52
CA GLU A 260 -16.56 -15.09 14.42
C GLU A 260 -17.99 -15.64 14.24
N SER A 261 -18.97 -15.16 15.01
CA SER A 261 -20.34 -15.68 14.95
C SER A 261 -21.38 -14.67 15.42
N ALA A 262 -21.83 -13.77 14.55
CA ALA A 262 -23.12 -13.08 14.72
C ALA A 262 -23.60 -12.42 13.41
N THR A 263 -24.23 -13.19 12.53
CA THR A 263 -25.26 -12.64 11.62
C THR A 263 -26.61 -12.81 12.31
N PRO A 264 -27.46 -11.78 12.44
CA PRO A 264 -28.76 -11.95 13.08
C PRO A 264 -29.68 -12.78 12.16
N ALA A 265 -30.39 -13.70 12.81
CA ALA A 265 -31.21 -14.73 12.20
C ALA A 265 -32.33 -14.18 11.29
N ALA A 266 -32.42 -14.74 10.09
CA ALA A 266 -33.63 -14.78 9.29
C ALA A 266 -34.01 -16.25 9.04
N GLU A 267 -35.30 -16.50 9.13
CA GLU A 267 -35.97 -17.79 9.26
C GLU A 267 -35.67 -18.85 8.16
N THR A 268 -35.36 -20.05 8.65
CA THR A 268 -35.71 -21.39 8.15
C THR A 268 -35.92 -21.61 6.64
N ARG A 269 -34.90 -22.18 5.96
CA ARG A 269 -35.04 -23.07 4.79
C ARG A 269 -34.00 -24.20 4.79
N PRO A 270 -34.31 -25.37 4.21
CA PRO A 270 -33.72 -26.65 4.61
C PRO A 270 -32.32 -26.88 4.04
N ALA A 271 -31.59 -27.75 4.76
CA ALA A 271 -30.19 -28.08 4.60
C ALA A 271 -29.76 -28.43 3.17
N THR A 272 -28.69 -27.77 2.71
CA THR A 272 -27.90 -28.21 1.56
C THR A 272 -26.51 -28.58 2.03
N ARG A 273 -26.17 -29.85 1.80
CA ARG A 273 -24.86 -30.52 1.81
C ARG A 273 -23.66 -29.69 2.28
N VAL A 274 -23.06 -30.15 3.37
CA VAL A 274 -21.69 -29.82 3.81
C VAL A 274 -20.75 -30.00 2.61
N SER A 275 -20.25 -28.89 2.08
CA SER A 275 -19.16 -28.88 1.11
C SER A 275 -17.86 -29.24 1.81
N ALA A 276 -17.10 -30.15 1.20
CA ALA A 276 -15.74 -30.54 1.60
C ALA A 276 -14.83 -29.32 1.89
N PRO A 277 -13.78 -29.47 2.71
CA PRO A 277 -12.84 -28.40 3.04
C PRO A 277 -12.29 -27.77 1.76
N LYS A 278 -12.52 -26.46 1.64
CA LYS A 278 -12.12 -25.64 0.48
C LYS A 278 -10.58 -25.65 0.42
N ALA A 279 -10.01 -26.16 -0.67
CA ALA A 279 -8.58 -26.08 -0.91
C ALA A 279 -8.12 -24.60 -0.80
N PRO A 280 -6.91 -24.34 -0.27
CA PRO A 280 -6.39 -22.99 -0.16
C PRO A 280 -6.40 -22.30 -1.53
N ALA A 281 -6.89 -21.06 -1.56
CA ALA A 281 -7.07 -20.29 -2.78
C ALA A 281 -5.72 -19.97 -3.43
N ALA A 282 -5.37 -20.67 -4.51
CA ALA A 282 -4.04 -20.63 -5.12
C ALA A 282 -3.56 -19.24 -5.58
N TYR A 283 -4.47 -18.29 -5.78
CA TYR A 283 -4.18 -16.93 -6.26
C TYR A 283 -4.63 -15.84 -5.26
N GLY A 284 -4.74 -16.18 -3.97
CA GLY A 284 -5.15 -15.25 -2.93
C GLY A 284 -6.65 -14.93 -2.92
N SER A 285 -7.01 -13.75 -2.42
CA SER A 285 -8.41 -13.34 -2.20
C SER A 285 -9.25 -13.20 -3.47
N ASN A 286 -8.61 -13.01 -4.63
CA ASN A 286 -9.25 -12.88 -5.95
C ASN A 286 -9.13 -14.16 -6.80
N HIS A 287 -9.06 -15.33 -6.17
CA HIS A 287 -8.77 -16.58 -6.87
C HIS A 287 -9.72 -16.90 -8.02
N ALA A 288 -11.02 -16.63 -7.87
CA ALA A 288 -12.00 -16.93 -8.91
C ALA A 288 -11.77 -16.08 -10.17
N GLU A 289 -11.51 -14.79 -9.98
CA GLU A 289 -11.24 -13.82 -11.05
C GLU A 289 -9.91 -14.10 -11.74
N VAL A 290 -8.86 -14.39 -10.98
CA VAL A 290 -7.53 -14.75 -11.53
C VAL A 290 -7.62 -16.05 -12.33
N ALA A 291 -8.29 -17.08 -11.80
CA ALA A 291 -8.48 -18.35 -12.51
C ALA A 291 -9.32 -18.18 -13.79
N ALA A 292 -10.36 -17.34 -13.75
CA ALA A 292 -11.16 -17.03 -14.93
C ALA A 292 -10.34 -16.25 -15.97
N PHE A 293 -9.49 -15.32 -15.54
CA PHE A 293 -8.59 -14.58 -16.41
C PHE A 293 -7.56 -15.49 -17.09
N ILE A 294 -6.88 -16.35 -16.33
CA ILE A 294 -5.87 -17.28 -16.88
C ILE A 294 -6.48 -18.20 -17.94
N ARG A 295 -7.71 -18.70 -17.72
CA ARG A 295 -8.42 -19.47 -18.75
C ARG A 295 -8.81 -18.59 -19.94
N GLY A 296 -9.45 -17.46 -19.68
CA GLY A 296 -9.96 -16.59 -20.74
C GLY A 296 -8.88 -16.01 -21.64
N VAL A 297 -7.68 -15.74 -21.11
CA VAL A 297 -6.57 -15.16 -21.88
C VAL A 297 -5.98 -16.17 -22.87
N ALA A 298 -5.96 -17.46 -22.50
CA ALA A 298 -5.56 -18.54 -23.38
C ALA A 298 -6.51 -18.70 -24.58
N ASP A 299 -7.80 -18.44 -24.37
CA ASP A 299 -8.87 -18.62 -25.37
C ASP A 299 -9.08 -17.40 -26.29
N LEU A 300 -8.28 -16.34 -26.14
CA LEU A 300 -8.42 -15.15 -26.97
C LEU A 300 -7.99 -15.40 -28.43
N SER A 301 -8.90 -15.12 -29.36
CA SER A 301 -8.63 -15.12 -30.80
C SER A 301 -7.64 -14.01 -31.20
N PRO A 302 -6.95 -14.13 -32.35
CA PRO A 302 -6.01 -13.10 -32.83
C PRO A 302 -6.63 -11.70 -32.94
N ILE A 303 -7.89 -11.59 -33.36
CA ILE A 303 -8.58 -10.29 -33.45
C ILE A 303 -8.90 -9.70 -32.07
N GLN A 304 -9.14 -10.52 -31.05
CA GLN A 304 -9.30 -10.04 -29.68
C GLN A 304 -7.96 -9.53 -29.14
N TRP A 305 -6.85 -10.20 -29.43
CA TRP A 305 -5.50 -9.74 -29.07
C TRP A 305 -5.15 -8.39 -29.69
N LEU A 306 -5.40 -8.19 -30.98
CA LEU A 306 -5.21 -6.89 -31.62
C LEU A 306 -5.98 -5.77 -30.89
N ARG A 307 -7.25 -6.05 -30.51
CA ARG A 307 -8.05 -5.09 -29.74
C ARG A 307 -7.51 -4.84 -28.33
N VAL A 308 -6.95 -5.85 -27.68
CA VAL A 308 -6.30 -5.70 -26.35
C VAL A 308 -5.08 -4.77 -26.48
N LEU A 309 -4.22 -5.00 -27.48
CA LEU A 309 -3.02 -4.21 -27.69
C LEU A 309 -3.32 -2.77 -28.11
N ASP A 310 -4.30 -2.56 -29.01
CA ASP A 310 -4.75 -1.22 -29.39
C ASP A 310 -5.31 -0.46 -28.18
N ARG A 311 -6.11 -1.14 -27.33
CA ARG A 311 -6.59 -0.53 -26.09
C ARG A 311 -5.49 -0.22 -25.12
N ARG A 312 -4.47 -1.08 -24.98
CA ARG A 312 -3.31 -0.79 -24.14
C ARG A 312 -2.63 0.52 -24.58
N LYS A 313 -2.44 0.74 -25.88
CA LYS A 313 -1.91 2.00 -26.42
C LYS A 313 -2.81 3.19 -26.10
N LEU A 314 -4.12 3.03 -26.25
CA LEU A 314 -5.10 4.07 -25.91
C LEU A 314 -5.07 4.43 -24.42
N VAL A 315 -5.05 3.45 -23.53
CA VAL A 315 -4.96 3.68 -22.07
C VAL A 315 -3.66 4.39 -21.73
N ALA A 316 -2.53 3.93 -22.28
CA ALA A 316 -1.23 4.56 -22.09
C ALA A 316 -1.20 6.04 -22.53
N SER A 317 -2.00 6.43 -23.52
CA SER A 317 -2.07 7.81 -24.01
C SER A 317 -2.68 8.82 -23.02
N VAL A 318 -3.43 8.33 -22.01
CA VAL A 318 -4.03 9.18 -20.97
C VAL A 318 -3.42 8.93 -19.60
N THR A 319 -2.92 7.73 -19.31
CA THR A 319 -2.28 7.43 -18.04
C THR A 319 -0.86 7.96 -18.04
N ARG A 320 -0.54 8.93 -17.16
CA ARG A 320 0.86 9.37 -16.93
C ARG A 320 1.74 8.31 -16.27
N GLU A 321 1.21 7.12 -16.01
CA GLU A 321 1.96 5.98 -15.52
C GLU A 321 2.80 5.41 -16.69
N HIS A 322 3.99 5.96 -16.87
CA HIS A 322 5.08 5.33 -17.64
C HIS A 322 5.64 4.06 -16.94
N ALA A 323 4.97 3.58 -15.87
CA ALA A 323 5.34 2.39 -15.13
C ALA A 323 4.77 1.13 -15.80
N VAL A 324 4.98 1.01 -17.12
CA VAL A 324 4.89 -0.29 -17.76
C VAL A 324 6.13 -1.05 -17.28
N GLU A 325 5.96 -2.24 -16.71
CA GLU A 325 7.12 -3.07 -16.41
C GLU A 325 7.83 -3.31 -17.74
N PRO A 326 9.12 -2.97 -17.86
CA PRO A 326 9.81 -3.11 -19.11
C PRO A 326 9.73 -4.56 -19.58
N THR A 327 9.66 -4.75 -20.88
CA THR A 327 9.55 -6.07 -21.50
C THR A 327 10.60 -7.05 -20.97
N GLY A 328 11.84 -6.58 -20.76
CA GLY A 328 12.93 -7.38 -20.19
C GLY A 328 12.67 -7.87 -18.77
N VAL A 329 11.97 -7.08 -17.95
CA VAL A 329 11.58 -7.47 -16.58
C VAL A 329 10.56 -8.58 -16.62
N VAL A 330 9.50 -8.41 -17.42
CA VAL A 330 8.46 -9.44 -17.57
C VAL A 330 9.06 -10.74 -18.12
N ARG A 331 9.93 -10.66 -19.13
CA ARG A 331 10.64 -11.84 -19.67
C ARG A 331 11.51 -12.50 -18.61
N SER A 332 12.28 -11.73 -17.84
CA SER A 332 13.12 -12.26 -16.77
C SER A 332 12.31 -12.98 -15.70
N ILE A 333 11.14 -12.43 -15.33
CA ILE A 333 10.20 -13.05 -14.39
C ILE A 333 9.69 -14.38 -14.93
N LEU A 334 9.24 -14.41 -16.19
CA LEU A 334 8.70 -15.63 -16.79
C LEU A 334 9.75 -16.73 -16.90
N ILE A 335 10.98 -16.38 -17.29
CA ILE A 335 12.11 -17.31 -17.34
C ILE A 335 12.41 -17.85 -15.94
N ALA A 336 12.47 -16.99 -14.92
CA ALA A 336 12.72 -17.42 -13.55
C ALA A 336 11.61 -18.34 -13.02
N LEU A 337 10.34 -18.05 -13.33
CA LEU A 337 9.20 -18.88 -12.93
C LEU A 337 9.22 -20.26 -13.60
N ASP A 338 9.66 -20.32 -14.86
CA ASP A 338 9.82 -21.56 -15.61
C ASP A 338 10.99 -22.42 -15.09
N ALA A 339 12.15 -21.80 -14.94
CA ALA A 339 13.39 -22.46 -14.52
C ALA A 339 13.35 -22.96 -13.06
N THR A 340 12.38 -22.51 -12.27
CA THR A 340 12.26 -22.84 -10.84
C THR A 340 11.00 -23.65 -10.51
N ARG A 341 10.30 -24.22 -11.51
CA ARG A 341 9.06 -25.00 -11.29
C ARG A 341 9.22 -26.16 -10.30
N ASP A 342 10.41 -26.76 -10.24
CA ASP A 342 10.75 -27.91 -9.40
C ASP A 342 11.23 -27.53 -7.99
N LEU A 343 11.39 -26.24 -7.70
CA LEU A 343 11.78 -25.74 -6.38
C LEU A 343 10.56 -25.59 -5.46
N ASP A 344 10.80 -25.53 -4.15
CA ASP A 344 9.74 -25.29 -3.18
C ASP A 344 9.20 -23.84 -3.26
N THR A 345 7.96 -23.65 -2.83
CA THR A 345 7.26 -22.35 -2.92
C THR A 345 8.04 -21.21 -2.24
N TYR A 346 8.74 -21.48 -1.14
CA TYR A 346 9.48 -20.47 -0.39
C TYR A 346 10.69 -19.98 -1.21
N ALA A 347 11.49 -20.89 -1.77
CA ALA A 347 12.59 -20.55 -2.66
C ALA A 347 12.10 -19.80 -3.91
N ARG A 348 10.99 -20.25 -4.52
CA ARG A 348 10.41 -19.60 -5.70
C ARG A 348 9.95 -18.18 -5.42
N CYS A 349 9.33 -17.90 -4.28
CA CYS A 349 8.93 -16.55 -3.89
C CYS A 349 10.13 -15.61 -3.71
N ARG A 350 11.21 -16.08 -3.08
CA ARG A 350 12.44 -15.28 -2.90
C ARG A 350 13.15 -15.00 -4.22
N ILE A 351 13.23 -16.00 -5.10
CA ILE A 351 13.79 -15.83 -6.45
C ILE A 351 12.94 -14.84 -7.25
N PHE A 352 11.61 -14.99 -7.23
CA PHE A 352 10.70 -14.08 -7.91
C PHE A 352 10.89 -12.64 -7.44
N ALA A 353 10.90 -12.41 -6.12
CA ALA A 353 11.10 -11.07 -5.55
C ALA A 353 12.47 -10.49 -5.95
N ALA A 354 13.54 -11.29 -5.89
CA ALA A 354 14.87 -10.86 -6.29
C ALA A 354 14.94 -10.51 -7.80
N VAL A 355 14.35 -11.32 -8.67
CA VAL A 355 14.31 -11.06 -10.12
C VAL A 355 13.46 -9.84 -10.44
N HIS A 356 12.31 -9.67 -9.78
CA HIS A 356 11.44 -8.51 -9.93
C HIS A 356 12.15 -7.22 -9.49
N HIS A 357 12.79 -7.21 -8.31
CA HIS A 357 13.53 -6.06 -7.79
C HIS A 357 14.77 -5.70 -8.63
N ASN A 358 15.58 -6.69 -9.04
CA ASN A 358 16.73 -6.45 -9.91
C ASN A 358 16.31 -6.05 -11.33
N GLY A 359 15.17 -6.56 -11.80
CA GLY A 359 14.49 -6.12 -13.02
C GLY A 359 14.23 -4.62 -13.03
N LEU A 360 13.56 -4.14 -11.98
CA LEU A 360 13.21 -2.72 -11.85
C LEU A 360 14.43 -1.81 -11.65
N ALA A 361 15.50 -2.30 -11.03
CA ALA A 361 16.75 -1.55 -10.89
C ALA A 361 17.55 -1.43 -12.21
N GLY A 362 17.51 -2.47 -13.06
CA GLY A 362 18.21 -2.53 -14.35
C GLY A 362 17.48 -1.81 -15.50
N ALA A 363 16.15 -1.70 -15.41
CA ALA A 363 15.24 -1.07 -16.38
C ALA A 363 15.54 0.38 -16.81
N SER A 364 16.46 1.05 -16.12
CA SER A 364 16.75 2.48 -16.35
C SER A 364 17.57 2.79 -17.60
N GLY A 365 18.06 1.78 -18.33
CA GLY A 365 19.00 1.97 -19.44
C GLY A 365 18.56 1.54 -20.84
N GLY A 366 17.25 1.46 -21.12
CA GLY A 366 16.69 1.28 -22.46
C GLY A 366 16.51 -0.19 -22.91
N GLU A 367 15.81 -0.39 -24.04
CA GLU A 367 15.36 -1.71 -24.53
C GLU A 367 16.49 -2.74 -24.73
N GLU A 368 17.71 -2.28 -25.04
CA GLU A 368 18.88 -3.13 -25.26
C GLU A 368 19.43 -3.72 -23.93
N GLN A 369 19.33 -2.97 -22.82
CA GLN A 369 19.70 -3.47 -21.49
C GLN A 369 18.65 -4.42 -20.93
N ASP A 370 17.37 -4.19 -21.26
CA ASP A 370 16.24 -5.04 -20.89
C ASP A 370 16.37 -6.45 -21.50
N LEU A 371 16.75 -6.53 -22.79
CA LEU A 371 16.98 -7.82 -23.47
C LEU A 371 18.20 -8.54 -22.89
N ALA A 372 19.29 -7.81 -22.64
CA ALA A 372 20.50 -8.37 -22.04
C ALA A 372 20.28 -8.88 -20.60
N GLN A 373 19.30 -8.34 -19.87
CA GLN A 373 18.92 -8.85 -18.56
C GLN A 373 18.16 -10.18 -18.65
N ALA A 374 17.16 -10.28 -19.53
CA ALA A 374 16.43 -11.53 -19.75
C ALA A 374 17.38 -12.66 -20.21
N GLN A 375 18.34 -12.35 -21.09
CA GLN A 375 19.37 -13.30 -21.53
C GLN A 375 20.29 -13.73 -20.37
N ARG A 376 20.70 -12.81 -19.50
CA ARG A 376 21.49 -13.14 -18.31
C ARG A 376 20.74 -14.09 -17.36
N VAL A 377 19.45 -13.86 -17.18
CA VAL A 377 18.58 -14.72 -16.37
C VAL A 377 18.39 -16.11 -17.00
N ALA A 378 18.28 -16.18 -18.33
CA ALA A 378 18.09 -17.45 -19.05
C ALA A 378 19.26 -18.44 -18.94
N VAL A 379 20.47 -17.94 -18.68
CA VAL A 379 21.68 -18.77 -18.59
C VAL A 379 21.94 -19.28 -17.16
N LEU A 380 21.13 -18.86 -16.18
CA LEU A 380 21.29 -19.28 -14.79
C LEU A 380 20.89 -20.75 -14.59
N ASP A 381 21.79 -21.53 -13.99
CA ASP A 381 21.53 -22.91 -13.60
C ASP A 381 20.85 -23.03 -12.23
N ARG A 382 20.40 -24.24 -11.90
CA ARG A 382 19.72 -24.54 -10.63
C ARG A 382 20.56 -24.19 -9.38
N PRO A 383 21.86 -24.53 -9.29
CA PRO A 383 22.72 -24.05 -8.21
C PRO A 383 22.78 -22.52 -8.05
N TYR A 384 22.75 -21.76 -9.14
CA TYR A 384 22.65 -20.30 -9.07
C TYR A 384 21.30 -19.84 -8.53
N TRP A 385 20.20 -20.46 -8.95
CA TRP A 385 18.86 -20.14 -8.44
C TRP A 385 18.72 -20.34 -6.94
N LEU A 386 19.26 -21.44 -6.42
CA LEU A 386 19.26 -21.72 -4.97
C LEU A 386 20.10 -20.71 -4.20
N ARG A 387 21.30 -20.36 -4.70
CA ARG A 387 22.13 -19.31 -4.08
C ARG A 387 21.45 -17.94 -4.12
N LEU A 388 20.77 -17.62 -5.22
CA LEU A 388 19.98 -16.39 -5.32
C LEU A 388 18.86 -16.40 -4.28
N ALA A 389 18.13 -17.50 -4.14
CA ALA A 389 17.09 -17.66 -3.12
C ALA A 389 17.65 -17.44 -1.71
N GLU A 390 18.80 -18.06 -1.38
CA GLU A 390 19.45 -17.92 -0.07
C GLU A 390 19.93 -16.50 0.23
N SER A 391 20.40 -15.77 -0.79
CA SER A 391 20.91 -14.40 -0.66
C SER A 391 19.85 -13.30 -0.72
N ALA A 392 18.65 -13.60 -1.26
CA ALA A 392 17.57 -12.63 -1.39
C ALA A 392 17.01 -12.24 -0.02
N PRO A 393 16.51 -11.02 0.22
CA PRO A 393 15.86 -10.70 1.50
C PRO A 393 14.67 -11.62 1.79
N GLU A 394 14.32 -11.79 3.07
CA GLU A 394 13.12 -12.54 3.45
C GLU A 394 11.89 -11.91 2.78
N THR A 395 11.07 -12.76 2.16
CA THR A 395 9.93 -12.34 1.36
C THR A 395 8.66 -12.85 2.02
N ASN A 396 7.63 -12.01 2.13
CA ASN A 396 6.31 -12.42 2.58
C ASN A 396 5.70 -13.40 1.56
N VAL A 397 5.80 -14.70 1.85
CA VAL A 397 5.32 -15.77 0.96
C VAL A 397 3.83 -15.66 0.71
N GLU A 398 3.03 -15.26 1.70
CA GLU A 398 1.57 -15.12 1.52
C GLU A 398 1.21 -14.00 0.54
N ALA A 399 2.00 -12.92 0.52
CA ALA A 399 1.82 -11.83 -0.42
C ALA A 399 2.31 -12.17 -1.84
N VAL A 400 3.41 -12.93 -1.96
CA VAL A 400 4.11 -13.18 -3.24
C VAL A 400 3.66 -14.46 -3.93
N ALA A 401 3.31 -15.52 -3.18
CA ALA A 401 2.91 -16.81 -3.73
C ALA A 401 1.73 -16.72 -4.70
N PRO A 402 0.67 -15.90 -4.47
CA PRO A 402 -0.38 -15.69 -5.45
C PRO A 402 0.14 -15.25 -6.83
N MET A 403 1.15 -14.38 -6.86
CA MET A 403 1.77 -13.89 -8.09
C MET A 403 2.62 -14.96 -8.76
N VAL A 404 3.43 -15.68 -7.98
CA VAL A 404 4.24 -16.81 -8.47
C VAL A 404 3.34 -17.87 -9.09
N ASN A 405 2.24 -18.24 -8.42
CA ASN A 405 1.29 -19.23 -8.91
C ASN A 405 0.58 -18.77 -10.18
N ALA A 406 0.12 -17.52 -10.23
CA ALA A 406 -0.53 -16.95 -11.41
C ALA A 406 0.45 -16.87 -12.61
N GLY A 407 1.68 -16.43 -12.36
CA GLY A 407 2.73 -16.38 -13.36
C GLY A 407 3.10 -17.76 -13.88
N THR A 408 3.29 -18.75 -12.99
CA THR A 408 3.58 -20.15 -13.37
C THR A 408 2.52 -20.71 -14.30
N ALA A 409 1.24 -20.47 -13.99
CA ALA A 409 0.12 -20.92 -14.82
C ALA A 409 0.08 -20.24 -16.20
N LEU A 410 0.74 -19.09 -16.37
CA LEU A 410 0.82 -18.36 -17.64
C LEU A 410 2.11 -18.62 -18.41
N VAL A 411 3.15 -19.23 -17.82
CA VAL A 411 4.43 -19.48 -18.50
C VAL A 411 4.22 -20.28 -19.78
N ASP A 412 3.44 -21.36 -19.72
CA ASP A 412 3.13 -22.21 -20.89
C ASP A 412 2.35 -21.43 -21.96
N PHE A 413 1.52 -20.47 -21.55
CA PHE A 413 0.80 -19.58 -22.47
C PHE A 413 1.75 -18.60 -23.18
N PHE A 414 2.79 -18.10 -22.50
CA PHE A 414 3.71 -17.10 -23.06
C PHE A 414 4.76 -17.66 -24.03
N GLY A 415 4.99 -18.97 -24.05
CA GLY A 415 5.98 -19.61 -24.92
C GLY A 415 5.78 -19.37 -26.42
N GLY A 416 4.56 -18.99 -26.86
CA GLY A 416 4.24 -18.70 -28.26
C GLY A 416 3.71 -17.28 -28.52
N ARG A 417 3.85 -16.36 -27.57
CA ARG A 417 3.22 -15.02 -27.59
C ARG A 417 4.25 -13.90 -27.72
N SER A 418 3.81 -12.78 -28.30
CA SER A 418 4.65 -11.60 -28.45
C SER A 418 4.92 -10.92 -27.10
N ASP A 419 5.99 -10.13 -27.04
CA ASP A 419 6.36 -9.37 -25.84
C ASP A 419 5.25 -8.43 -25.36
N ASP A 420 4.56 -7.78 -26.28
CA ASP A 420 3.44 -6.89 -25.98
C ASP A 420 2.25 -7.65 -25.36
N GLU A 421 1.97 -8.87 -25.82
CA GLU A 421 0.94 -9.74 -25.25
C GLU A 421 1.36 -10.21 -23.85
N ALA A 422 2.65 -10.54 -23.67
CA ALA A 422 3.20 -10.95 -22.38
C ALA A 422 3.08 -9.86 -21.33
N VAL A 423 3.55 -8.65 -21.66
CA VAL A 423 3.49 -7.48 -20.79
C VAL A 423 2.03 -7.11 -20.47
N ALA A 424 1.15 -7.07 -21.47
CA ALA A 424 -0.27 -6.77 -21.25
C ALA A 424 -0.91 -7.77 -20.27
N THR A 425 -0.69 -9.06 -20.48
CA THR A 425 -1.24 -10.13 -19.63
C THR A 425 -0.68 -10.05 -18.21
N TRP A 426 0.63 -9.84 -18.08
CA TRP A 426 1.31 -9.73 -16.79
C TRP A 426 0.76 -8.56 -15.96
N HIS A 427 0.55 -7.39 -16.58
CA HIS A 427 -0.06 -6.25 -15.90
C HIS A 427 -1.49 -6.53 -15.43
N ALA A 428 -2.31 -7.16 -16.28
CA ALA A 428 -3.69 -7.46 -15.95
C ALA A 428 -3.80 -8.50 -14.81
N VAL A 429 -3.02 -9.58 -14.87
CA VAL A 429 -3.02 -10.59 -13.80
C VAL A 429 -2.44 -10.03 -12.51
N SER A 430 -1.41 -9.18 -12.60
CA SER A 430 -0.82 -8.55 -11.42
C SER A 430 -1.81 -7.61 -10.73
N ALA A 431 -2.58 -6.86 -11.51
CA ALA A 431 -3.64 -6.00 -11.01
C ALA A 431 -4.79 -6.80 -10.39
N LEU A 432 -5.10 -7.99 -10.90
CA LEU A 432 -6.11 -8.88 -10.33
C LEU A 432 -5.68 -9.48 -8.98
N VAL A 433 -4.44 -9.97 -8.89
CA VAL A 433 -3.90 -10.50 -7.65
C VAL A 433 -3.91 -9.41 -6.56
N HIS A 434 -3.44 -8.20 -6.90
CA HIS A 434 -3.35 -7.07 -5.98
C HIS A 434 -4.60 -6.18 -5.97
N ARG A 435 -5.75 -6.65 -6.49
CA ARG A 435 -6.93 -5.81 -6.75
C ARG A 435 -7.30 -4.95 -5.55
N HIS A 436 -7.33 -5.52 -4.35
CA HIS A 436 -7.72 -4.81 -3.12
C HIS A 436 -6.68 -3.82 -2.59
N GLN A 437 -5.40 -4.02 -2.91
CA GLN A 437 -4.30 -3.13 -2.52
C GLN A 437 -4.17 -1.92 -3.47
N LEU A 438 -4.69 -2.04 -4.68
CA LEU A 438 -4.74 -0.94 -5.64
C LEU A 438 -5.94 -0.03 -5.39
N THR A 439 -5.80 1.25 -5.75
CA THR A 439 -6.99 2.11 -5.88
C THR A 439 -7.83 1.63 -7.07
N PRO A 440 -9.16 1.80 -7.04
CA PRO A 440 -10.04 1.39 -8.15
C PRO A 440 -9.59 1.88 -9.53
N ILE A 441 -9.07 3.10 -9.60
CA ILE A 441 -8.60 3.69 -10.85
C ILE A 441 -7.27 3.09 -11.34
N LYS A 442 -6.35 2.72 -10.44
CA LYS A 442 -5.10 2.03 -10.80
C LYS A 442 -5.39 0.62 -11.30
N PHE A 443 -6.28 -0.10 -10.62
CA PHE A 443 -6.77 -1.40 -11.08
C PHE A 443 -7.40 -1.28 -12.49
N ALA A 444 -8.28 -0.29 -12.68
CA ALA A 444 -8.93 -0.07 -13.97
C ALA A 444 -7.94 0.26 -15.08
N ALA A 445 -6.92 1.10 -14.82
CA ALA A 445 -5.89 1.42 -15.79
C ALA A 445 -5.12 0.17 -16.26
N ALA A 446 -4.71 -0.69 -15.33
CA ALA A 446 -3.98 -1.91 -15.65
C ALA A 446 -4.85 -2.98 -16.33
N TYR A 447 -6.12 -3.10 -15.95
CA TYR A 447 -7.01 -4.17 -16.43
C TYR A 447 -7.85 -3.81 -17.67
N ALA A 448 -8.08 -2.52 -17.94
CA ALA A 448 -8.92 -2.03 -19.04
C ALA A 448 -8.66 -2.66 -20.42
N PRO A 449 -7.41 -2.98 -20.84
CA PRO A 449 -7.16 -3.64 -22.11
C PRO A 449 -7.97 -4.93 -22.31
N PHE A 450 -8.18 -5.69 -21.22
CA PHE A 450 -8.90 -6.96 -21.22
C PHE A 450 -10.39 -6.84 -20.88
N ALA A 451 -10.84 -5.71 -20.35
CA ALA A 451 -12.17 -5.56 -19.75
C ALA A 451 -13.35 -5.94 -20.68
N SER A 452 -13.21 -5.79 -21.99
CA SER A 452 -14.26 -6.22 -22.94
C SER A 452 -14.20 -7.70 -23.32
N ALA A 453 -13.02 -8.31 -23.23
CA ALA A 453 -12.77 -9.69 -23.65
C ALA A 453 -12.96 -10.64 -22.48
N ILE A 454 -12.56 -10.21 -21.28
CA ILE A 454 -12.63 -10.95 -20.02
C ILE A 454 -13.16 -9.99 -18.94
N PRO A 455 -14.49 -9.89 -18.76
CA PRO A 455 -15.07 -9.00 -17.75
C PRO A 455 -14.78 -9.49 -16.33
N VAL A 456 -14.27 -8.61 -15.46
CA VAL A 456 -13.99 -8.93 -14.04
C VAL A 456 -15.17 -8.64 -13.13
N THR A 457 -15.99 -7.65 -13.50
CA THR A 457 -17.15 -7.27 -12.71
C THR A 457 -18.39 -7.88 -13.36
N ASN A 458 -19.12 -8.70 -12.62
CA ASN A 458 -20.42 -9.18 -13.06
C ASN A 458 -21.40 -7.99 -13.11
N PRO A 459 -21.94 -7.62 -14.30
CA PRO A 459 -22.86 -6.49 -14.41
C PRO A 459 -24.12 -6.66 -13.55
N ARG A 460 -24.51 -7.89 -13.25
CA ARG A 460 -25.66 -8.22 -12.38
C ARG A 460 -25.39 -7.95 -10.91
N ALA A 461 -24.12 -7.90 -10.51
CA ALA A 461 -23.72 -7.53 -9.15
C ALA A 461 -23.74 -6.00 -8.93
N LEU A 462 -23.82 -5.21 -10.01
CA LEU A 462 -23.96 -3.76 -9.91
C LEU A 462 -25.43 -3.39 -9.65
N GLY A 463 -25.67 -2.51 -8.69
CA GLY A 463 -26.99 -1.92 -8.51
C GLY A 463 -27.46 -1.20 -9.77
N ALA A 464 -28.77 -1.23 -10.05
CA ALA A 464 -29.35 -0.73 -11.31
C ALA A 464 -28.91 0.71 -11.69
N MET A 465 -28.79 1.61 -10.72
CA MET A 465 -28.34 2.98 -11.00
C MET A 465 -26.85 3.05 -11.35
N VAL A 466 -26.00 2.25 -10.69
CA VAL A 466 -24.57 2.14 -11.02
C VAL A 466 -24.42 1.57 -12.43
N SER A 467 -25.20 0.54 -12.78
CA SER A 467 -25.19 -0.03 -14.15
C SER A 467 -25.57 1.01 -15.22
N ARG A 468 -26.58 1.85 -14.97
CA ARG A 468 -26.93 2.95 -15.87
C ARG A 468 -25.84 4.00 -15.97
N TYR A 469 -25.24 4.35 -14.84
CA TYR A 469 -24.13 5.30 -14.82
C TYR A 469 -22.94 4.79 -15.64
N VAL A 470 -22.51 3.55 -15.43
CA VAL A 470 -21.45 2.89 -16.21
C VAL A 470 -21.79 2.86 -17.70
N THR A 471 -23.06 2.60 -18.04
CA THR A 471 -23.54 2.65 -19.44
C THR A 471 -23.46 4.06 -20.02
N ALA A 472 -23.80 5.10 -19.24
CA ALA A 472 -23.70 6.49 -19.66
C ALA A 472 -22.23 6.91 -19.85
N VAL A 473 -21.33 6.49 -18.95
CA VAL A 473 -19.88 6.68 -19.08
C VAL A 473 -19.36 6.05 -20.38
N GLY A 474 -19.83 4.84 -20.71
CA GLY A 474 -19.49 4.14 -21.96
C GLY A 474 -19.96 4.83 -23.24
N ARG A 475 -20.82 5.85 -23.13
CA ARG A 475 -21.41 6.59 -24.27
C ARG A 475 -21.01 8.06 -24.31
N LEU A 476 -20.04 8.48 -23.48
CA LEU A 476 -19.60 9.86 -23.42
C LEU A 476 -19.05 10.33 -24.79
N GLY A 477 -19.58 11.46 -25.25
CA GLY A 477 -19.04 12.23 -26.37
C GLY A 477 -17.84 13.10 -25.96
N ALA A 478 -17.14 13.65 -26.95
CA ALA A 478 -15.96 14.50 -26.69
C ALA A 478 -16.26 15.73 -25.84
N SER A 479 -17.40 16.40 -26.07
CA SER A 479 -17.83 17.55 -25.27
C SER A 479 -18.14 17.18 -23.81
N GLN A 480 -18.73 16.01 -23.57
CA GLN A 480 -19.00 15.52 -22.22
C GLN A 480 -17.70 15.12 -21.51
N CYS A 481 -16.76 14.47 -22.21
CA CYS A 481 -15.42 14.21 -21.67
C CYS A 481 -14.69 15.51 -21.30
N ALA A 482 -14.77 16.55 -22.14
CA ALA A 482 -14.18 17.85 -21.85
C ALA A 482 -14.84 18.51 -20.62
N ALA A 483 -16.15 18.34 -20.43
CA ALA A 483 -16.83 18.81 -19.22
C ALA A 483 -16.32 18.10 -17.96
N LEU A 484 -16.14 16.77 -18.01
CA LEU A 484 -15.58 15.98 -16.89
C LEU A 484 -14.11 16.32 -16.59
N ALA A 485 -13.36 16.82 -17.57
CA ALA A 485 -11.97 17.20 -17.41
C ALA A 485 -11.76 18.53 -16.68
N LYS A 486 -12.83 19.32 -16.47
CA LYS A 486 -12.75 20.60 -15.76
C LYS A 486 -12.29 20.39 -14.32
N PRO A 487 -11.37 21.23 -13.79
CA PRO A 487 -11.00 21.18 -12.39
C PRO A 487 -12.22 21.43 -11.51
N TRP A 488 -12.31 20.67 -10.42
CA TRP A 488 -13.37 20.82 -9.42
C TRP A 488 -12.79 20.61 -8.03
N GLN A 489 -13.46 21.17 -7.04
CA GLN A 489 -13.16 21.01 -5.62
C GLN A 489 -14.46 20.72 -4.89
N ILE A 490 -14.39 19.86 -3.88
CA ILE A 490 -15.54 19.50 -3.05
C ILE A 490 -15.28 20.10 -1.67
N SER A 491 -16.33 20.61 -1.03
CA SER A 491 -16.22 21.11 0.34
C SER A 491 -15.84 20.01 1.32
N ASP A 492 -15.15 20.37 2.41
CA ASP A 492 -14.74 19.40 3.44
C ASP A 492 -15.93 18.64 4.02
N GLU A 493 -17.09 19.31 4.15
CA GLU A 493 -18.34 18.70 4.60
C GLU A 493 -18.81 17.56 3.69
N LEU A 494 -18.82 17.79 2.38
CA LEU A 494 -19.21 16.79 1.39
C LEU A 494 -18.17 15.67 1.27
N SER A 495 -16.89 16.01 1.36
CA SER A 495 -15.79 15.04 1.41
C SER A 495 -15.92 14.11 2.61
N ASN A 496 -16.18 14.67 3.80
CA ASN A 496 -16.41 13.90 5.03
C ASN A 496 -17.66 13.04 4.95
N ALA A 497 -18.76 13.56 4.39
CA ALA A 497 -19.98 12.79 4.18
C ALA A 497 -19.75 11.58 3.25
N LEU A 498 -19.02 11.79 2.15
CA LEU A 498 -18.66 10.71 1.24
C LEU A 498 -17.74 9.69 1.92
N SER A 499 -16.70 10.12 2.64
CA SER A 499 -15.79 9.23 3.38
C SER A 499 -16.52 8.34 4.38
N LYS A 500 -17.46 8.90 5.14
CA LYS A 500 -18.34 8.13 6.04
C LYS A 500 -19.22 7.13 5.28
N ALA A 501 -19.80 7.56 4.16
CA ALA A 501 -20.69 6.72 3.36
C ALA A 501 -19.97 5.52 2.72
N VAL A 502 -18.67 5.63 2.42
CA VAL A 502 -17.86 4.58 1.79
C VAL A 502 -17.09 3.67 2.77
N ALA A 503 -17.17 3.91 4.09
CA ALA A 503 -16.36 3.23 5.11
C ALA A 503 -16.43 1.68 5.02
N ASP A 504 -17.59 1.12 4.71
CA ASP A 504 -17.77 -0.34 4.59
C ASP A 504 -17.25 -0.93 3.26
N GLY A 505 -16.58 -0.15 2.42
CA GLY A 505 -16.06 -0.58 1.12
C GLY A 505 -17.11 -0.81 0.02
N GLY A 506 -18.41 -0.65 0.32
CA GLY A 506 -19.51 -0.89 -0.62
C GLY A 506 -19.49 -0.04 -1.90
N ALA A 507 -18.73 1.06 -1.91
CA ALA A 507 -18.56 1.93 -3.08
C ALA A 507 -17.61 1.36 -4.14
N ARG A 508 -16.71 0.47 -3.74
CA ARG A 508 -15.55 0.05 -4.52
C ARG A 508 -15.93 -0.54 -5.87
N ALA A 509 -16.89 -1.46 -5.89
CA ALA A 509 -17.33 -2.12 -7.13
C ALA A 509 -17.93 -1.13 -8.15
N GLY A 510 -18.66 -0.11 -7.68
CA GLY A 510 -19.22 0.93 -8.54
C GLY A 510 -18.18 1.89 -9.07
N GLU A 511 -17.21 2.28 -8.23
CA GLU A 511 -16.07 3.08 -8.65
C GLU A 511 -15.18 2.34 -9.67
N GLU A 512 -14.85 1.07 -9.41
CA GLU A 512 -14.06 0.23 -10.32
C GLU A 512 -14.76 0.07 -11.68
N ALA A 513 -16.06 -0.22 -11.69
CA ALA A 513 -16.82 -0.38 -12.93
C ALA A 513 -16.89 0.91 -13.75
N ALA A 514 -17.08 2.06 -13.08
CA ALA A 514 -17.07 3.36 -13.74
C ALA A 514 -15.68 3.71 -14.27
N ALA A 515 -14.63 3.44 -13.50
CA ALA A 515 -13.25 3.65 -13.92
C ALA A 515 -12.90 2.79 -15.14
N LEU A 516 -13.26 1.50 -15.16
CA LEU A 516 -13.05 0.61 -16.30
C LEU A 516 -13.74 1.12 -17.57
N ALA A 517 -15.00 1.57 -17.45
CA ALA A 517 -15.72 2.16 -18.58
C ALA A 517 -15.08 3.47 -19.07
N ALA A 518 -14.64 4.32 -18.14
CA ALA A 518 -14.05 5.62 -18.45
C ALA A 518 -12.67 5.48 -19.10
N VAL A 519 -11.82 4.60 -18.58
CA VAL A 519 -10.47 4.33 -19.12
C VAL A 519 -10.53 3.80 -20.55
N VAL A 520 -11.60 3.11 -20.94
CA VAL A 520 -11.79 2.67 -22.34
C VAL A 520 -12.39 3.78 -23.21
N THR A 521 -13.35 4.54 -22.68
CA THR A 521 -14.15 5.48 -23.49
C THR A 521 -13.47 6.84 -23.67
N VAL A 522 -12.89 7.38 -22.61
CA VAL A 522 -12.33 8.74 -22.60
C VAL A 522 -11.12 8.89 -23.53
N PRO A 523 -10.15 7.96 -23.60
CA PRO A 523 -8.99 8.11 -24.48
C PRO A 523 -9.36 8.19 -25.97
N MET A 524 -10.50 7.60 -26.35
CA MET A 524 -11.04 7.68 -27.71
C MET A 524 -11.63 9.06 -28.06
N ARG A 525 -11.68 9.99 -27.09
CA ARG A 525 -12.41 11.26 -27.17
C ARG A 525 -11.57 12.45 -26.73
N LEU A 526 -10.67 12.24 -25.76
CA LEU A 526 -9.85 13.28 -25.16
C LEU A 526 -8.49 12.67 -24.75
N ALA A 527 -7.43 13.10 -25.42
CA ALA A 527 -6.07 12.62 -25.15
C ALA A 527 -5.40 13.40 -24.00
N THR A 528 -4.24 12.91 -23.54
CA THR A 528 -3.34 13.59 -22.59
C THR A 528 -3.94 13.84 -21.20
N GLY A 529 -3.45 14.86 -20.48
CA GLY A 529 -3.83 15.14 -19.09
C GLY A 529 -5.31 15.46 -18.89
N GLY A 530 -5.99 16.01 -19.91
CA GLY A 530 -7.44 16.24 -19.87
C GLY A 530 -8.24 14.94 -19.85
N GLY A 531 -7.81 13.94 -20.63
CA GLY A 531 -8.42 12.61 -20.63
C GLY A 531 -8.33 11.95 -19.25
N TRP A 532 -7.17 12.01 -18.61
CA TRP A 532 -7.01 11.43 -17.26
C TRP A 532 -7.85 12.11 -16.20
N ALA A 533 -7.98 13.45 -16.27
CA ALA A 533 -8.86 14.20 -15.37
C ALA A 533 -10.31 13.74 -15.53
N ALA A 534 -10.79 13.59 -16.77
CA ALA A 534 -12.14 13.10 -17.03
C ALA A 534 -12.36 11.66 -16.53
N VAL A 535 -11.36 10.77 -16.66
CA VAL A 535 -11.43 9.40 -16.09
C VAL A 535 -11.58 9.46 -14.56
N LYS A 536 -10.81 10.31 -13.88
CA LYS A 536 -10.92 10.48 -12.42
C LYS A 536 -12.31 10.97 -12.00
N THR A 537 -12.85 11.97 -12.69
CA THR A 537 -14.18 12.50 -12.42
C THR A 537 -15.27 11.43 -12.65
N ALA A 538 -15.13 10.60 -13.70
CA ALA A 538 -16.05 9.50 -13.96
C ALA A 538 -15.96 8.38 -12.90
N ALA A 539 -14.76 8.00 -12.48
CA ALA A 539 -14.57 7.04 -11.40
C ALA A 539 -15.21 7.55 -10.09
N PHE A 540 -14.96 8.83 -9.77
CA PHE A 540 -15.57 9.50 -8.63
C PHE A 540 -17.10 9.46 -8.67
N GLY A 541 -17.74 9.66 -9.83
CA GLY A 541 -19.19 9.50 -9.96
C GLY A 541 -19.69 8.07 -9.69
N GLY A 542 -18.91 7.06 -10.07
CA GLY A 542 -19.20 5.66 -9.74
C GLY A 542 -19.23 5.43 -8.24
N ARG A 543 -18.27 6.01 -7.51
CA ARG A 543 -18.20 5.99 -6.05
C ARG A 543 -19.45 6.65 -5.42
N VAL A 544 -19.82 7.85 -5.88
CA VAL A 544 -20.97 8.60 -5.35
C VAL A 544 -22.29 7.85 -5.57
N ILE A 545 -22.56 7.34 -6.78
CA ILE A 545 -23.82 6.61 -7.07
C ILE A 545 -23.91 5.28 -6.30
N ALA A 546 -22.77 4.63 -6.06
CA ALA A 546 -22.74 3.38 -5.30
C ALA A 546 -23.21 3.57 -3.84
N VAL A 547 -22.93 4.73 -3.23
CA VAL A 547 -23.32 5.02 -1.83
C VAL A 547 -24.47 6.01 -1.68
N ARG A 548 -25.13 6.38 -2.78
CA ARG A 548 -26.23 7.38 -2.81
C ARG A 548 -27.31 7.18 -1.74
N THR A 549 -27.61 5.94 -1.35
CA THR A 549 -28.66 5.63 -0.37
C THR A 549 -28.26 6.01 1.05
N ARG A 550 -26.98 6.33 1.27
CA ARG A 550 -26.39 6.76 2.54
C ARG A 550 -26.14 8.28 2.58
N LEU A 551 -26.45 8.98 1.49
CA LEU A 551 -26.27 10.42 1.36
C LEU A 551 -27.63 11.12 1.42
N SER A 552 -27.67 12.31 2.03
CA SER A 552 -28.84 13.18 1.88
C SER A 552 -28.96 13.67 0.43
N VAL A 553 -30.14 14.13 0.03
CA VAL A 553 -30.36 14.65 -1.34
C VAL A 553 -29.41 15.81 -1.65
N ALA A 554 -29.26 16.76 -0.72
CA ALA A 554 -28.35 17.89 -0.89
C ALA A 554 -26.87 17.45 -0.97
N GLN A 555 -26.47 16.44 -0.19
CA GLN A 555 -25.12 15.89 -0.26
C GLN A 555 -24.87 15.20 -1.60
N LEU A 556 -25.85 14.43 -2.09
CA LEU A 556 -25.77 13.77 -3.40
C LEU A 556 -25.65 14.80 -4.53
N GLU A 557 -26.48 15.84 -4.52
CA GLU A 557 -26.45 16.90 -5.54
C GLU A 557 -25.12 17.66 -5.53
N GLY A 558 -24.63 18.05 -4.35
CA GLY A 558 -23.32 18.72 -4.22
C GLY A 558 -22.15 17.85 -4.66
N LEU A 559 -22.16 16.55 -4.32
CA LEU A 559 -21.17 15.60 -4.80
C LEU A 559 -21.31 15.32 -6.30
N TRP A 560 -22.48 15.52 -6.90
CA TRP A 560 -22.72 15.28 -8.32
C TRP A 560 -22.42 16.47 -9.23
N GLU A 561 -22.25 17.67 -8.66
CA GLU A 561 -21.98 18.90 -9.39
C GLU A 561 -20.88 18.76 -10.46
N PRO A 562 -19.72 18.12 -10.20
CA PRO A 562 -18.66 17.97 -11.20
C PRO A 562 -19.04 17.09 -12.40
N ILE A 563 -20.06 16.25 -12.25
CA ILE A 563 -20.50 15.25 -13.24
C ILE A 563 -21.75 15.73 -13.98
N GLN A 564 -22.55 16.60 -13.34
CA GLN A 564 -23.88 17.01 -13.77
C GLN A 564 -23.93 17.50 -15.23
N ALA A 565 -22.94 18.27 -15.66
CA ALA A 565 -22.88 18.81 -17.03
C ALA A 565 -22.65 17.72 -18.10
N ALA A 566 -22.01 16.60 -17.74
CA ALA A 566 -21.74 15.50 -18.65
C ALA A 566 -22.83 14.42 -18.57
N ILE A 567 -23.24 14.04 -17.35
CA ILE A 567 -24.24 13.02 -17.07
C ILE A 567 -25.19 13.58 -16.00
N PRO A 568 -26.33 14.17 -16.40
CA PRO A 568 -27.30 14.71 -15.46
C PRO A 568 -27.86 13.60 -14.56
N LEU A 569 -27.99 13.84 -13.26
CA LEU A 569 -28.50 12.84 -12.32
C LEU A 569 -29.90 12.31 -12.72
N SER A 570 -30.74 13.19 -13.29
CA SER A 570 -32.07 12.86 -13.82
C SER A 570 -32.03 11.84 -14.97
N SER A 571 -30.95 11.79 -15.74
CA SER A 571 -30.78 10.83 -16.84
C SER A 571 -30.58 9.38 -16.36
N LEU A 572 -30.27 9.19 -15.07
CA LEU A 572 -30.05 7.87 -14.46
C LEU A 572 -31.34 7.28 -13.86
N ALA A 573 -32.43 8.05 -13.83
CA ALA A 573 -33.74 7.61 -13.36
C ALA A 573 -34.26 6.42 -14.18
N PRO A 574 -35.11 5.54 -13.60
CA PRO A 574 -35.72 4.46 -14.37
C PRO A 574 -36.52 5.03 -15.54
N PRO A 575 -36.47 4.36 -16.72
CA PRO A 575 -37.34 4.75 -17.82
C PRO A 575 -38.77 4.74 -17.30
N ALA A 576 -39.53 5.79 -17.62
CA ALA A 576 -40.94 5.88 -17.25
C ALA A 576 -41.62 4.58 -17.67
N ARG A 577 -42.28 3.88 -16.74
CA ARG A 577 -43.07 2.70 -17.07
C ARG A 577 -44.04 3.12 -18.17
N SER A 578 -43.93 2.52 -19.35
CA SER A 578 -44.98 2.66 -20.36
C SER A 578 -46.26 2.18 -19.70
N ARG A 579 -47.21 3.09 -19.46
CA ARG A 579 -48.58 2.71 -19.12
C ARG A 579 -49.08 1.89 -20.30
N ARG A 580 -49.04 0.57 -20.17
CA ARG A 580 -49.78 -0.36 -21.02
C ARG A 580 -51.14 -0.58 -20.39
#